data_AF-A0A954XFQ7-F1
#
_entry.id   AF-A0A954XFQ7-F1
#
_cell.length_a   1.000
_cell.length_b   1.000
_cell.length_c   1.000
_cell.angle_alpha   90.00
_cell.angle_beta   90.00
_cell.angle_gamma   90.00
#
_symmetry.space_group_name_H-M   'P 1'
#
loop_
_entity.id
_entity.type
_entity.pdbx_description
1 polymer ?
#
loop_
_entity_poly.entity_id
_entity_poly.type
_entity_poly.pdbx_seq_one_letter_code
_entity_poly.pdbx_strand_id
1 'polypeptide(L)'
;MVGIQHQLEPRALDRIDHLQRIVQIREKRPLAGTTLVHRLQCECYLLTFGRFGQLGQSCPHQSTSVVVRVTGAGSRINNEATGLQRPGHLDRIHGVGLDSAERGHPPAKFREVFARARAAGLPTVAHAGEEGPPAYIRDALDLLGVVRIDHGVRCEEDPNLIARLRIEQVPLTVCPLSNVRLRVFDTLAEHNLGRLLDAGLLITVNSDDPAYFGGYLSANYIQTQRALGLEEADMVRLARNGFAASLLPDAEKASHIAAVEAAWAAFSAAGRP
;
A
#
# COMPACT_ATOMS: atom_id res chain seq x y z
N MET A 1 24.83 -20.78 40.52
CA MET A 1 25.86 -20.13 39.69
C MET A 1 25.29 -20.09 38.28
N VAL A 2 24.49 -19.06 37.88
CA VAL A 2 24.90 -17.70 37.44
C VAL A 2 25.96 -17.78 36.34
N GLY A 3 25.82 -17.24 35.13
CA GLY A 3 24.85 -16.34 34.49
C GLY A 3 25.12 -16.37 32.96
N ILE A 4 24.63 -15.50 32.07
CA ILE A 4 23.98 -14.19 32.16
C ILE A 4 23.09 -14.11 30.90
N GLN A 5 21.78 -13.87 31.07
CA GLN A 5 20.91 -13.39 30.00
C GLN A 5 21.31 -11.94 29.69
N HIS A 6 21.74 -11.63 28.48
CA HIS A 6 21.68 -10.24 28.00
C HIS A 6 20.25 -9.95 27.55
N GLN A 7 19.39 -9.71 28.54
CA GLN A 7 18.19 -8.90 28.38
C GLN A 7 18.67 -7.46 28.14
N LEU A 8 18.56 -6.99 26.91
CA LEU A 8 18.66 -5.55 26.63
C LEU A 8 17.38 -4.90 27.18
N GLU A 9 17.52 -4.17 28.29
CA GLU A 9 16.45 -3.45 28.98
C GLU A 9 15.80 -2.39 28.05
N PRO A 10 14.45 -2.33 27.96
CA PRO A 10 13.72 -1.47 27.03
C PRO A 10 13.54 -0.02 27.55
N ARG A 11 14.63 0.68 27.92
CA ARG A 11 14.53 1.98 28.64
C ARG A 11 14.93 3.25 27.88
N ALA A 12 15.12 3.18 26.56
CA ALA A 12 15.52 4.35 25.78
C ALA A 12 14.44 4.89 24.81
N LEU A 13 13.23 4.32 24.81
CA LEU A 13 12.22 4.59 23.77
C LEU A 13 11.07 5.49 24.23
N ASP A 14 11.03 5.93 25.49
CA ASP A 14 9.85 6.56 26.11
C ASP A 14 9.52 8.02 25.69
N ARG A 15 10.09 8.57 24.62
CA ARG A 15 9.80 9.96 24.22
C ARG A 15 9.83 10.15 22.70
N ILE A 16 8.67 10.14 22.05
CA ILE A 16 8.22 11.00 20.94
C ILE A 16 6.76 10.64 20.68
N ASP A 17 5.87 11.63 20.81
CA ASP A 17 4.44 11.51 20.58
C ASP A 17 4.04 12.41 19.39
N HIS A 18 3.08 11.94 18.58
CA HIS A 18 2.34 12.64 17.52
C HIS A 18 2.94 12.71 16.09
N LEU A 19 2.66 11.69 15.26
CA LEU A 19 2.49 11.85 13.80
C LEU A 19 1.20 11.15 13.31
N GLN A 20 0.34 11.91 12.61
CA GLN A 20 -1.02 11.57 12.17
C GLN A 20 -1.01 10.62 10.94
N ARG A 21 -1.53 9.38 11.00
CA ARG A 21 -2.87 8.83 10.66
C ARG A 21 -3.49 9.04 9.25
N ILE A 22 -2.73 9.05 8.15
CA ILE A 22 -3.37 9.00 6.81
C ILE A 22 -3.68 7.58 6.37
N VAL A 23 -4.87 7.38 5.82
CA VAL A 23 -5.41 6.05 5.51
C VAL A 23 -6.16 6.07 4.20
N GLN A 24 -5.74 5.21 3.26
CA GLN A 24 -6.49 4.91 2.05
C GLN A 24 -7.17 3.56 2.22
N ILE A 25 -8.48 3.59 2.49
CA ILE A 25 -9.27 2.39 2.71
C ILE A 25 -9.93 2.01 1.39
N ARG A 26 -9.76 0.75 1.00
CA ARG A 26 -10.50 0.13 -0.09
C ARG A 26 -11.64 -0.70 0.47
N GLU A 27 -12.86 -0.35 0.10
CA GLU A 27 -14.04 -1.12 0.49
C GLU A 27 -14.33 -2.17 -0.59
N LYS A 28 -14.32 -3.45 -0.19
CA LYS A 28 -14.61 -4.60 -1.06
C LYS A 28 -16.12 -4.91 -1.02
N ARG A 29 -16.95 -4.27 -1.86
CA ARG A 29 -18.41 -4.55 -1.91
C ARG A 29 -18.79 -5.66 -2.90
N PRO A 30 -19.72 -6.58 -2.56
CA PRO A 30 -20.36 -7.46 -3.53
C PRO A 30 -21.40 -6.70 -4.36
N LEU A 31 -21.49 -7.03 -5.65
CA LEU A 31 -22.41 -6.43 -6.61
C LEU A 31 -23.79 -7.10 -6.53
N ALA A 32 -24.62 -6.71 -5.55
CA ALA A 32 -26.09 -6.77 -5.62
C ALA A 32 -26.70 -5.95 -4.47
N GLY A 33 -27.75 -5.19 -4.77
CA GLY A 33 -28.42 -4.21 -3.90
C GLY A 33 -28.45 -4.52 -2.40
N THR A 34 -27.64 -3.81 -1.62
CA THR A 34 -27.99 -3.33 -0.28
C THR A 34 -27.03 -2.23 0.17
N THR A 35 -27.58 -1.22 0.82
CA THR A 35 -26.87 -0.19 1.56
C THR A 35 -26.33 -0.81 2.84
N LEU A 36 -25.03 -0.72 3.10
CA LEU A 36 -24.50 -0.69 4.47
C LEU A 36 -23.18 0.08 4.48
N VAL A 37 -23.13 1.13 5.29
CA VAL A 37 -21.96 1.98 5.53
C VAL A 37 -21.17 1.34 6.66
N HIS A 38 -19.95 0.86 6.41
CA HIS A 38 -19.05 0.48 7.50
C HIS A 38 -17.64 1.04 7.30
N ARG A 39 -17.26 1.90 8.26
CA ARG A 39 -15.90 2.39 8.51
C ARG A 39 -15.01 1.24 8.95
N LEU A 40 -13.81 1.12 8.41
CA LEU A 40 -12.73 0.41 9.09
C LEU A 40 -11.39 1.07 8.85
N GLN A 41 -10.74 1.44 9.95
CA GLN A 41 -9.42 2.04 10.04
C GLN A 41 -8.35 1.15 9.38
N CYS A 42 -7.43 1.77 8.66
CA CYS A 42 -6.06 1.29 8.57
C CYS A 42 -5.20 2.35 9.26
N GLU A 43 -4.09 1.95 9.88
CA GLU A 43 -3.31 2.83 10.74
C GLU A 43 -1.98 3.09 10.05
N CYS A 44 -1.70 4.35 9.69
CA CYS A 44 -0.33 4.78 9.46
C CYS A 44 0.35 4.90 10.82
N TYR A 45 1.15 3.89 11.17
CA TYR A 45 2.14 4.01 12.22
C TYR A 45 3.47 4.41 11.58
N LEU A 46 3.93 5.61 11.89
CA LEU A 46 5.36 5.76 12.08
C LEU A 46 5.71 4.99 13.34
N LEU A 47 6.73 4.14 13.28
CA LEU A 47 7.24 3.44 14.46
C LEU A 47 7.82 4.47 15.44
N THR A 48 6.96 5.02 16.28
CA THR A 48 7.32 5.66 17.55
C THR A 48 6.96 4.66 18.64
N PHE A 49 7.98 3.98 19.15
CA PHE A 49 7.82 2.97 20.19
C PHE A 49 7.56 3.67 21.54
N GLY A 50 6.35 3.57 22.10
CA GLY A 50 6.08 4.03 23.47
C GLY A 50 4.60 4.12 23.83
N ARG A 51 4.15 3.21 24.72
CA ARG A 51 2.84 3.11 25.43
C ARG A 51 1.54 3.14 24.61
N PHE A 52 0.89 1.97 24.57
CA PHE A 52 -0.53 1.80 24.27
C PHE A 52 -1.42 2.49 25.33
N GLY A 53 -1.99 3.64 24.98
CA GLY A 53 -3.13 4.25 25.65
C GLY A 53 -4.31 4.32 24.69
N GLN A 54 -5.52 3.99 25.15
CA GLN A 54 -6.77 3.97 24.38
C GLN A 54 -6.92 5.17 23.44
N LEU A 55 -6.91 4.94 22.12
CA LEU A 55 -7.13 5.97 21.10
C LEU A 55 -8.60 5.98 20.65
N GLY A 56 -9.44 6.62 21.46
CA GLY A 56 -10.84 6.93 21.15
C GLY A 56 -11.04 8.29 20.49
N GLN A 57 -10.30 8.63 19.42
CA GLN A 57 -10.56 9.85 18.64
C GLN A 57 -10.38 9.63 17.13
N SER A 58 -11.40 10.01 16.37
CA SER A 58 -11.57 9.83 14.92
C SER A 58 -10.53 10.61 14.09
N CYS A 59 -9.97 9.95 13.06
CA CYS A 59 -9.09 10.59 12.08
C CYS A 59 -9.88 11.54 11.15
N PRO A 60 -9.44 12.80 10.94
CA PRO A 60 -10.13 13.76 10.08
C PRO A 60 -9.97 13.52 8.56
N HIS A 61 -9.01 12.68 8.14
CA HIS A 61 -8.75 12.38 6.73
C HIS A 61 -9.03 10.90 6.44
N GLN A 62 -10.31 10.57 6.29
CA GLN A 62 -10.75 9.24 5.83
C GLN A 62 -10.99 9.28 4.33
N SER A 63 -10.11 8.64 3.56
CA SER A 63 -10.30 8.50 2.11
C SER A 63 -10.91 7.14 1.78
N THR A 64 -12.09 7.16 1.17
CA THR A 64 -12.78 5.96 0.66
C THR A 64 -12.47 5.81 -0.84
N SER A 65 -12.03 4.63 -1.25
CA SER A 65 -11.85 4.27 -2.67
C SER A 65 -12.83 3.16 -3.07
N VAL A 66 -13.30 3.19 -4.31
CA VAL A 66 -14.21 2.16 -4.86
C VAL A 66 -13.41 1.13 -5.64
N VAL A 67 -13.67 -0.15 -5.37
CA VAL A 67 -12.98 -1.27 -6.02
C VAL A 67 -13.90 -1.90 -7.07
N VAL A 68 -13.42 -2.01 -8.30
CA VAL A 68 -14.03 -2.82 -9.35
C VAL A 68 -13.52 -4.25 -9.18
N ARG A 69 -14.39 -5.13 -8.68
CA ARG A 69 -14.08 -6.54 -8.49
C ARG A 69 -14.28 -7.33 -9.78
N VAL A 70 -13.36 -8.25 -10.04
CA VAL A 70 -13.54 -9.30 -11.05
C VAL A 70 -14.37 -10.44 -10.47
N THR A 71 -15.60 -10.64 -10.95
CA THR A 71 -16.39 -11.86 -10.66
C THR A 71 -16.48 -12.70 -11.93
N GLY A 72 -16.18 -13.99 -11.83
CA GLY A 72 -16.05 -14.92 -12.96
C GLY A 72 -17.27 -14.98 -13.89
N ALA A 73 -16.99 -15.35 -15.15
CA ALA A 73 -17.88 -15.53 -16.30
C ALA A 73 -18.60 -14.25 -16.78
N GLY A 74 -17.98 -13.55 -17.75
CA GLY A 74 -18.69 -12.58 -18.59
C GLY A 74 -19.16 -11.33 -17.86
N SER A 75 -18.27 -10.64 -17.13
CA SER A 75 -18.61 -9.39 -16.47
C SER A 75 -18.90 -8.29 -17.50
N ARG A 76 -20.16 -8.16 -17.90
CA ARG A 76 -20.74 -6.88 -18.29
C ARG A 76 -20.61 -5.96 -17.06
N ILE A 77 -19.51 -5.21 -17.00
CA ILE A 77 -19.29 -4.19 -15.96
C ILE A 77 -20.19 -3.00 -16.33
N ASN A 78 -21.46 -3.10 -15.99
CA ASN A 78 -22.43 -2.05 -16.22
C ASN A 78 -22.20 -0.90 -15.23
N ASN A 79 -22.61 0.31 -15.60
CA ASN A 79 -22.50 1.56 -14.83
C ASN A 79 -22.95 1.47 -13.36
N GLU A 80 -23.83 0.52 -13.04
CA GLU A 80 -24.34 0.27 -11.68
C GLU A 80 -23.26 -0.25 -10.73
N ALA A 81 -22.25 -0.96 -11.24
CA ALA A 81 -21.24 -1.64 -10.44
C ALA A 81 -20.17 -0.70 -9.85
N THR A 82 -19.93 0.44 -10.49
CA THR A 82 -18.94 1.43 -10.05
C THR A 82 -19.52 2.50 -9.13
N GLY A 83 -20.85 2.58 -9.03
CA GLY A 83 -21.52 3.69 -8.32
C GLY A 83 -21.37 5.05 -9.02
N LEU A 84 -20.70 5.13 -10.18
CA LEU A 84 -20.40 6.38 -10.90
C LEU A 84 -21.66 7.14 -11.35
N GLN A 85 -22.83 6.49 -11.40
CA GLN A 85 -24.11 7.12 -11.78
C GLN A 85 -25.01 7.51 -10.60
N ARG A 86 -24.58 7.36 -9.34
CA ARG A 86 -25.40 7.77 -8.18
C ARG A 86 -25.06 9.21 -7.78
N PRO A 87 -26.00 10.17 -7.90
CA PRO A 87 -25.78 11.55 -7.47
C PRO A 87 -25.38 11.61 -5.98
N GLY A 88 -24.37 12.41 -5.65
CA GLY A 88 -23.94 12.70 -4.27
C GLY A 88 -22.93 11.73 -3.63
N HIS A 89 -22.40 10.75 -4.38
CA HIS A 89 -21.43 9.78 -3.84
C HIS A 89 -20.00 9.98 -4.36
N LEU A 90 -19.82 10.65 -5.51
CA LEU A 90 -18.51 10.86 -6.14
C LEU A 90 -17.56 11.68 -5.26
N ASP A 91 -18.07 12.69 -4.54
CA ASP A 91 -17.28 13.55 -3.64
C ASP A 91 -16.62 12.79 -2.47
N ARG A 92 -17.01 11.53 -2.26
CA ARG A 92 -16.47 10.65 -1.23
C ARG A 92 -15.51 9.59 -1.78
N ILE A 93 -15.37 9.51 -3.11
CA ILE A 93 -14.56 8.52 -3.81
C ILE A 93 -13.26 9.17 -4.25
N HIS A 94 -12.14 8.67 -3.73
CA HIS A 94 -10.82 9.22 -4.02
C HIS A 94 -10.11 8.52 -5.18
N GLY A 95 -10.67 7.42 -5.69
CA GLY A 95 -10.10 6.66 -6.80
C GLY A 95 -10.84 5.36 -7.09
N VAL A 96 -10.50 4.76 -8.23
CA VAL A 96 -11.04 3.48 -8.71
C VAL A 96 -9.93 2.44 -8.80
N GLY A 97 -10.12 1.28 -8.19
CA GLY A 97 -9.13 0.18 -8.17
C GLY A 97 -9.58 -1.08 -8.92
N LEU A 98 -8.64 -1.80 -9.56
CA LEU A 98 -8.80 -3.19 -9.98
C LEU A 98 -8.21 -4.12 -8.90
N ASP A 99 -8.90 -5.20 -8.57
CA ASP A 99 -8.53 -6.12 -7.49
C ASP A 99 -9.11 -7.52 -7.76
N SER A 100 -8.70 -8.51 -6.98
CA SER A 100 -8.99 -9.94 -7.05
C SER A 100 -8.07 -10.72 -8.00
N ALA A 101 -8.42 -11.97 -8.29
CA ALA A 101 -7.56 -12.91 -9.00
C ALA A 101 -7.11 -12.36 -10.36
N GLU A 102 -5.80 -12.21 -10.54
CA GLU A 102 -5.22 -11.74 -11.80
C GLU A 102 -5.25 -12.85 -12.88
N ARG A 103 -4.98 -14.10 -12.50
CA ARG A 103 -4.88 -15.23 -13.44
C ARG A 103 -6.17 -15.41 -14.25
N GLY A 104 -6.06 -15.33 -15.58
CA GLY A 104 -7.21 -15.40 -16.50
C GLY A 104 -7.98 -14.07 -16.68
N HIS A 105 -7.58 -13.01 -15.98
CA HIS A 105 -8.28 -11.72 -15.95
C HIS A 105 -7.33 -10.55 -16.31
N PRO A 106 -6.83 -10.49 -17.56
CA PRO A 106 -5.90 -9.43 -17.97
C PRO A 106 -6.53 -8.04 -17.85
N PRO A 107 -5.74 -6.99 -17.51
CA PRO A 107 -6.22 -5.62 -17.36
C PRO A 107 -6.98 -5.11 -18.58
N ALA A 108 -6.64 -5.55 -19.80
CA ALA A 108 -7.31 -5.18 -21.03
C ALA A 108 -8.84 -5.37 -21.02
N LYS A 109 -9.38 -6.30 -20.22
CA LYS A 109 -10.84 -6.50 -20.05
C LYS A 109 -11.56 -5.32 -19.40
N PHE A 110 -10.83 -4.43 -18.72
CA PHE A 110 -11.36 -3.33 -17.90
C PHE A 110 -11.15 -1.94 -18.52
N ARG A 111 -10.67 -1.87 -19.78
CA ARG A 111 -10.35 -0.60 -20.47
C ARG A 111 -11.48 0.42 -20.41
N GLU A 112 -12.70 -0.01 -20.72
CA GLU A 112 -13.85 0.89 -20.82
C GLU A 112 -14.23 1.50 -19.47
N VAL A 113 -14.27 0.69 -18.41
CA VAL A 113 -14.64 1.20 -17.07
C VAL A 113 -13.56 2.12 -16.50
N PHE A 114 -12.28 1.84 -16.75
CA PHE A 114 -11.17 2.73 -16.34
C PHE A 114 -11.15 4.02 -17.16
N ALA A 115 -11.44 3.97 -18.47
CA ALA A 115 -11.58 5.18 -19.27
C ALA A 115 -12.67 6.11 -18.73
N ARG A 116 -13.81 5.55 -18.28
CA ARG A 116 -14.88 6.31 -17.64
C ARG A 116 -14.47 6.90 -16.28
N ALA A 117 -13.76 6.13 -15.45
CA ALA A 117 -13.24 6.63 -14.17
C ALA A 117 -12.31 7.84 -14.36
N ARG A 118 -11.38 7.76 -15.33
CA ARG A 118 -10.49 8.89 -15.65
C ARG A 118 -11.24 10.08 -16.24
N ALA A 119 -12.23 9.85 -17.10
CA ALA A 119 -13.08 10.93 -17.62
C ALA A 119 -13.89 11.64 -16.52
N ALA A 120 -14.15 10.96 -15.40
CA ALA A 120 -14.75 11.54 -14.20
C ALA A 120 -13.74 12.20 -13.25
N GLY A 121 -12.46 12.33 -13.64
CA GLY A 121 -11.42 12.93 -12.82
C GLY A 121 -10.92 12.06 -11.66
N LEU A 122 -11.29 10.78 -11.62
CA LEU A 122 -10.86 9.87 -10.56
C LEU A 122 -9.51 9.23 -10.93
N PRO A 123 -8.53 9.23 -10.02
CA PRO A 123 -7.30 8.48 -10.23
C PRO A 123 -7.62 6.97 -10.22
N THR A 124 -6.81 6.22 -10.97
CA THR A 124 -7.01 4.78 -11.11
C THR A 124 -5.81 3.99 -10.62
N VAL A 125 -6.07 2.83 -9.99
CA VAL A 125 -5.06 1.92 -9.44
C VAL A 125 -5.41 0.48 -9.81
N ALA A 126 -4.46 -0.45 -9.77
CA ALA A 126 -4.75 -1.85 -10.08
C ALA A 126 -3.80 -2.83 -9.39
N HIS A 127 -4.37 -3.93 -8.92
CA HIS A 127 -3.62 -5.19 -8.75
C HIS A 127 -3.07 -5.61 -10.11
N ALA A 128 -1.75 -5.74 -10.17
CA ALA A 128 -1.07 -6.30 -11.31
C ALA A 128 0.32 -6.80 -10.90
N GLY A 129 0.70 -7.98 -11.38
CA GLY A 129 2.01 -8.54 -11.14
C GLY A 129 2.21 -9.06 -9.72
N GLU A 130 1.13 -9.46 -9.04
CA GLU A 130 1.21 -10.37 -7.89
C GLU A 130 1.18 -11.82 -8.35
N GLU A 131 0.04 -12.24 -8.91
CA GLU A 131 -0.13 -13.58 -9.49
C GLU A 131 0.01 -13.58 -11.01
N GLY A 132 -0.35 -12.48 -11.66
CA GLY A 132 -0.29 -12.30 -13.11
C GLY A 132 1.13 -12.00 -13.61
N PRO A 133 1.38 -12.16 -14.91
CA PRO A 133 2.70 -11.92 -15.49
C PRO A 133 3.06 -10.42 -15.47
N PRO A 134 4.34 -10.05 -15.64
CA PRO A 134 4.79 -8.65 -15.75
C PRO A 134 4.07 -7.84 -16.83
N ALA A 135 3.59 -8.52 -17.88
CA ALA A 135 2.78 -7.91 -18.93
C ALA A 135 1.50 -7.25 -18.39
N TYR A 136 0.94 -7.73 -17.29
CA TYR A 136 -0.23 -7.10 -16.68
C TYR A 136 0.10 -5.76 -16.04
N ILE A 137 1.31 -5.58 -15.52
CA ILE A 137 1.75 -4.27 -15.02
C ILE A 137 1.78 -3.27 -16.18
N ARG A 138 2.36 -3.65 -17.32
CA ARG A 138 2.35 -2.82 -18.54
C ARG A 138 0.94 -2.50 -19.00
N ASP A 139 0.09 -3.51 -19.13
CA ASP A 139 -1.29 -3.34 -19.56
C ASP A 139 -2.08 -2.42 -18.61
N ALA A 140 -1.86 -2.53 -17.30
CA ALA A 140 -2.49 -1.64 -16.32
C ALA A 140 -2.02 -0.18 -16.52
N LEU A 141 -0.72 0.05 -16.73
CA LEU A 141 -0.20 1.39 -16.98
C LEU A 141 -0.71 1.96 -18.31
N ASP A 142 -0.59 1.20 -19.40
CA ASP A 142 -0.80 1.69 -20.76
C ASP A 142 -2.27 1.75 -21.15
N LEU A 143 -3.08 0.79 -20.66
CA LEU A 143 -4.47 0.64 -21.08
C LEU A 143 -5.45 1.18 -20.03
N LEU A 144 -5.13 0.96 -18.76
CA LEU A 144 -5.96 1.41 -17.65
C LEU A 144 -5.53 2.77 -17.10
N GLY A 145 -4.36 3.29 -17.50
CA GLY A 145 -3.90 4.63 -17.10
C GLY A 145 -3.75 4.75 -15.58
N VAL A 146 -3.30 3.67 -14.93
CA VAL A 146 -3.17 3.65 -13.47
C VAL A 146 -1.99 4.47 -13.01
N VAL A 147 -2.18 5.19 -11.92
CA VAL A 147 -1.13 6.02 -11.29
C VAL A 147 -0.34 5.25 -10.24
N ARG A 148 -0.76 4.02 -9.94
CA ARG A 148 -0.16 3.13 -8.94
C ARG A 148 -0.50 1.69 -9.24
N ILE A 149 0.47 0.81 -9.00
CA ILE A 149 0.31 -0.64 -9.10
C ILE A 149 0.28 -1.20 -7.68
N ASP A 150 -0.72 -2.03 -7.42
CA ASP A 150 -0.82 -2.75 -6.17
C ASP A 150 -0.09 -4.10 -6.32
N HIS A 151 0.75 -4.41 -5.33
CA HIS A 151 1.79 -5.45 -5.38
C HIS A 151 2.91 -5.16 -6.36
N GLY A 152 2.79 -5.59 -7.62
CA GLY A 152 3.81 -5.36 -8.65
C GLY A 152 5.13 -6.15 -8.47
N VAL A 153 5.21 -7.07 -7.53
CA VAL A 153 6.45 -7.78 -7.16
C VAL A 153 7.05 -8.58 -8.31
N ARG A 154 6.23 -9.06 -9.25
CA ARG A 154 6.71 -9.81 -10.42
C ARG A 154 7.35 -8.92 -11.49
N CYS A 155 7.39 -7.59 -11.32
CA CYS A 155 8.12 -6.71 -12.25
C CYS A 155 9.61 -7.09 -12.41
N GLU A 156 10.19 -7.73 -11.40
CA GLU A 156 11.59 -8.21 -11.39
C GLU A 156 11.90 -9.18 -12.54
N GLU A 157 10.90 -9.88 -13.07
CA GLU A 157 11.06 -10.80 -14.20
C GLU A 157 11.31 -10.08 -15.55
N ASP A 158 11.17 -8.75 -15.60
CA ASP A 158 11.35 -7.94 -16.81
C ASP A 158 12.22 -6.70 -16.55
N PRO A 159 13.51 -6.72 -16.96
CA PRO A 159 14.43 -5.59 -16.77
C PRO A 159 13.97 -4.28 -17.41
N ASN A 160 13.25 -4.33 -18.54
CA ASN A 160 12.74 -3.11 -19.19
C ASN A 160 11.61 -2.50 -18.36
N LEU A 161 10.79 -3.35 -17.73
CA LEU A 161 9.76 -2.89 -16.83
C LEU A 161 10.36 -2.26 -15.56
N ILE A 162 11.40 -2.87 -14.97
CA ILE A 162 12.15 -2.27 -13.86
C ILE A 162 12.68 -0.89 -14.24
N ALA A 163 13.31 -0.76 -15.42
CA ALA A 163 13.82 0.52 -15.90
C ALA A 163 12.72 1.57 -16.05
N ARG A 164 11.58 1.18 -16.65
CA ARG A 164 10.41 2.06 -16.78
C ARG A 164 9.87 2.52 -15.43
N LEU A 165 9.59 1.58 -14.51
CA LEU A 165 9.03 1.88 -13.19
C LEU A 165 9.97 2.79 -12.38
N ARG A 166 11.28 2.62 -12.52
CA ARG A 166 12.30 3.50 -11.93
C ARG A 166 12.27 4.90 -12.55
N ILE A 167 12.22 5.03 -13.88
CA ILE A 167 12.24 6.34 -14.54
C ILE A 167 10.95 7.13 -14.25
N GLU A 168 9.80 6.46 -14.37
CA GLU A 168 8.49 7.06 -14.18
C GLU A 168 8.12 7.21 -12.69
N GLN A 169 8.89 6.59 -11.78
CA GLN A 169 8.62 6.54 -10.34
C GLN A 169 7.18 6.08 -10.04
N VAL A 170 6.72 5.05 -10.75
CA VAL A 170 5.41 4.43 -10.52
C VAL A 170 5.44 3.72 -9.16
N PRO A 171 4.53 4.05 -8.22
CA PRO A 171 4.52 3.38 -6.93
C PRO A 171 4.03 1.94 -7.02
N LEU A 172 4.72 1.06 -6.29
CA LEU A 172 4.33 -0.34 -6.08
C LEU A 172 3.95 -0.56 -4.61
N THR A 173 2.68 -0.88 -4.33
CA THR A 173 2.22 -1.13 -2.96
C THR A 173 2.40 -2.58 -2.57
N VAL A 174 3.60 -2.93 -2.10
CA VAL A 174 3.99 -4.30 -1.79
C VAL A 174 3.41 -4.72 -0.43
N CYS A 175 2.94 -5.96 -0.34
CA CYS A 175 2.25 -6.49 0.84
C CYS A 175 2.96 -7.76 1.35
N PRO A 176 4.11 -7.65 2.05
CA PRO A 176 5.00 -8.80 2.26
C PRO A 176 4.36 -10.00 2.97
N LEU A 177 3.54 -9.75 4.00
CA LEU A 177 2.85 -10.85 4.70
C LEU A 177 1.77 -11.48 3.80
N SER A 178 1.06 -10.69 3.00
CA SER A 178 0.08 -11.19 2.02
C SER A 178 0.76 -12.06 0.97
N ASN A 179 1.86 -11.57 0.38
CA ASN A 179 2.58 -12.27 -0.68
C ASN A 179 3.12 -13.63 -0.21
N VAL A 180 3.54 -13.76 1.06
CA VAL A 180 3.89 -15.06 1.65
C VAL A 180 2.65 -15.95 1.87
N ARG A 181 1.55 -15.40 2.39
CA ARG A 181 0.32 -16.19 2.61
C ARG A 181 -0.33 -16.68 1.32
N LEU A 182 -0.20 -15.92 0.25
CA LEU A 182 -0.67 -16.26 -1.10
C LEU A 182 0.34 -17.11 -1.88
N ARG A 183 1.48 -17.47 -1.27
CA ARG A 183 2.56 -18.30 -1.87
C ARG A 183 3.15 -17.68 -3.14
N VAL A 184 3.21 -16.36 -3.18
CA VAL A 184 4.01 -15.63 -4.18
C VAL A 184 5.49 -15.77 -3.84
N PHE A 185 5.81 -15.75 -2.54
CA PHE A 185 7.10 -16.14 -1.98
C PHE A 185 6.87 -17.22 -0.92
N ASP A 186 7.80 -18.16 -0.75
CA ASP A 186 7.68 -19.20 0.28
C ASP A 186 7.96 -18.62 1.67
N THR A 187 8.93 -17.71 1.78
CA THR A 187 9.28 -17.03 3.03
C THR A 187 9.52 -15.53 2.83
N LEU A 188 9.47 -14.76 3.93
CA LEU A 188 9.83 -13.33 3.89
C LEU A 188 11.31 -13.10 3.53
N ALA A 189 12.20 -14.04 3.87
CA ALA A 189 13.63 -13.91 3.58
C ALA A 189 13.94 -13.98 2.07
N GLU A 190 13.06 -14.61 1.29
CA GLU A 190 13.17 -14.71 -0.17
C GLU A 190 12.49 -13.54 -0.90
N HIS A 191 11.73 -12.72 -0.17
CA HIS A 191 10.96 -11.63 -0.75
C HIS A 191 11.87 -10.63 -1.46
N ASN A 192 11.49 -10.24 -2.67
CA ASN A 192 12.29 -9.35 -3.49
C ASN A 192 12.21 -7.85 -3.16
N LEU A 193 11.54 -7.46 -2.07
CA LEU A 193 11.27 -6.06 -1.76
C LEU A 193 12.57 -5.26 -1.62
N GLY A 194 13.58 -5.82 -0.94
CA GLY A 194 14.89 -5.19 -0.81
C GLY A 194 15.56 -4.94 -2.16
N ARG A 195 15.56 -5.95 -3.05
CA ARG A 195 16.14 -5.83 -4.40
C ARG A 195 15.43 -4.79 -5.25
N LEU A 196 14.10 -4.72 -5.17
CA LEU A 196 13.32 -3.70 -5.87
C LEU A 196 13.61 -2.30 -5.31
N LEU A 197 13.76 -2.17 -3.99
CA LEU A 197 14.17 -0.92 -3.36
C LEU A 197 15.57 -0.49 -3.82
N ASP A 198 16.54 -1.40 -3.85
CA ASP A 198 17.91 -1.16 -4.34
C ASP A 198 17.94 -0.75 -5.82
N ALA A 199 17.05 -1.33 -6.63
CA ALA A 199 16.88 -0.98 -8.04
C ALA A 199 16.32 0.45 -8.26
N GLY A 200 15.99 1.18 -7.19
CA GLY A 200 15.55 2.56 -7.26
C GLY A 200 14.04 2.73 -7.47
N LEU A 201 13.25 1.68 -7.29
CA LEU A 201 11.81 1.73 -7.45
C LEU A 201 11.15 2.43 -6.26
N LEU A 202 9.97 2.99 -6.51
CA LEU A 202 9.12 3.63 -5.49
C LEU A 202 8.27 2.57 -4.78
N ILE A 203 8.92 1.81 -3.88
CA ILE A 203 8.27 0.72 -3.14
C ILE A 203 7.66 1.22 -1.84
N THR A 204 6.44 0.76 -1.52
CA THR A 204 5.82 0.94 -0.20
C THR A 204 5.54 -0.40 0.46
N VAL A 205 5.43 -0.40 1.79
CA VAL A 205 4.99 -1.57 2.58
C VAL A 205 3.55 -1.36 3.03
N ASN A 206 2.68 -2.33 2.77
CA ASN A 206 1.26 -2.31 3.05
C ASN A 206 0.79 -3.63 3.68
N SER A 207 -0.39 -3.63 4.30
CA SER A 207 -0.93 -4.79 5.02
C SER A 207 -1.93 -5.65 4.23
N ASP A 208 -2.37 -5.16 3.06
CA ASP A 208 -3.46 -5.75 2.29
C ASP A 208 -4.72 -5.97 3.14
N ASP A 209 -5.18 -7.21 3.35
CA ASP A 209 -6.22 -7.59 4.30
C ASP A 209 -5.61 -8.10 5.62
N PRO A 210 -5.25 -7.23 6.60
CA PRO A 210 -4.49 -7.62 7.79
C PRO A 210 -5.16 -8.69 8.66
N ALA A 211 -6.50 -8.73 8.66
CA ALA A 211 -7.28 -9.74 9.36
C ALA A 211 -7.13 -11.15 8.74
N TYR A 212 -6.91 -11.24 7.43
CA TYR A 212 -6.68 -12.50 6.71
C TYR A 212 -5.21 -12.92 6.75
N PHE A 213 -4.29 -11.96 6.62
CA PHE A 213 -2.86 -12.27 6.44
C PHE A 213 -2.05 -12.22 7.74
N GLY A 214 -2.68 -11.90 8.87
CA GLY A 214 -2.11 -12.07 10.21
C GLY A 214 -1.15 -10.97 10.65
N GLY A 215 -1.26 -9.77 10.09
CA GLY A 215 -0.42 -8.64 10.48
C GLY A 215 -0.87 -7.30 9.91
N TYR A 216 -1.00 -6.31 10.78
CA TYR A 216 -1.20 -4.91 10.42
C TYR A 216 0.10 -4.27 9.90
N LEU A 217 0.05 -2.98 9.56
CA LEU A 217 1.16 -2.27 8.93
C LEU A 217 2.49 -2.43 9.70
N SER A 218 2.50 -2.19 11.01
CA SER A 218 3.71 -2.28 11.83
C SER A 218 4.32 -3.69 11.82
N ALA A 219 3.48 -4.74 11.75
CA ALA A 219 3.97 -6.10 11.64
C ALA A 219 4.65 -6.35 10.28
N ASN A 220 4.09 -5.82 9.19
CA ASN A 220 4.73 -5.88 7.87
C ASN A 220 6.09 -5.16 7.88
N TYR A 221 6.18 -3.95 8.45
CA TYR A 221 7.45 -3.23 8.58
C TYR A 221 8.49 -4.01 9.39
N ILE A 222 8.16 -4.40 10.63
CA ILE A 222 9.09 -5.05 11.55
C ILE A 222 9.56 -6.41 11.03
N GLN A 223 8.64 -7.24 10.53
CA GLN A 223 8.99 -8.58 10.06
C GLN A 223 9.78 -8.53 8.76
N THR A 224 9.42 -7.64 7.83
CA THR A 224 10.16 -7.47 6.57
C THR A 224 11.56 -6.92 6.82
N GLN A 225 11.70 -5.92 7.69
CA GLN A 225 13.01 -5.39 8.08
C GLN A 225 13.93 -6.49 8.60
N ARG A 226 13.43 -7.29 9.56
CA ARG A 226 14.19 -8.39 10.16
C ARG A 226 14.54 -9.48 9.16
N ALA A 227 13.60 -9.86 8.29
CA ALA A 227 13.78 -10.96 7.35
C ALA A 227 14.76 -10.61 6.22
N LEU A 228 14.74 -9.36 5.75
CA LEU A 228 15.56 -8.89 4.64
C LEU A 228 16.85 -8.18 5.08
N GLY A 229 17.02 -7.96 6.39
CA GLY A 229 18.18 -7.23 6.92
C GLY A 229 18.19 -5.75 6.51
N LEU A 230 17.02 -5.13 6.31
CA LEU A 230 16.93 -3.74 5.89
C LEU A 230 17.48 -2.79 6.96
N GLU A 231 18.22 -1.79 6.53
CA GLU A 231 18.79 -0.80 7.41
C GLU A 231 17.75 0.24 7.82
N GLU A 232 18.04 1.03 8.85
CA GLU A 232 17.15 2.10 9.31
C GLU A 232 16.85 3.11 8.19
N ALA A 233 17.84 3.40 7.34
CA ALA A 233 17.69 4.27 6.18
C ALA A 233 16.68 3.72 5.16
N ASP A 234 16.63 2.40 4.96
CA ASP A 234 15.64 1.76 4.09
C ASP A 234 14.24 1.89 4.67
N MET A 235 14.09 1.73 5.99
CA MET A 235 12.80 1.88 6.65
C MET A 235 12.26 3.31 6.54
N VAL A 236 13.15 4.31 6.67
CA VAL A 236 12.82 5.72 6.44
C VAL A 236 12.43 5.96 4.98
N ARG A 237 13.17 5.37 4.03
CA ARG A 237 12.83 5.45 2.59
C ARG A 237 11.45 4.85 2.30
N LEU A 238 11.14 3.67 2.84
CA LEU A 238 9.82 3.04 2.70
C LEU A 238 8.69 3.91 3.28
N ALA A 239 8.92 4.55 4.44
CA ALA A 239 7.96 5.47 5.04
C ALA A 239 7.72 6.72 4.16
N ARG A 240 8.79 7.34 3.63
CA ARG A 240 8.70 8.47 2.69
C ARG A 240 7.95 8.08 1.42
N ASN A 241 8.28 6.92 0.85
CA ASN A 241 7.60 6.39 -0.32
C ASN A 241 6.10 6.21 -0.08
N GLY A 242 5.68 5.81 1.12
CA GLY A 242 4.28 5.70 1.51
C GLY A 242 3.49 6.99 1.31
N PHE A 243 4.06 8.13 1.70
CA PHE A 243 3.43 9.44 1.49
C PHE A 243 3.52 9.89 0.02
N ALA A 244 4.65 9.67 -0.65
CA ALA A 244 4.82 9.98 -2.07
C ALA A 244 3.79 9.25 -2.96
N ALA A 245 3.52 7.98 -2.64
CA ALA A 245 2.59 7.09 -3.33
C ALA A 245 1.10 7.32 -2.98
N SER A 246 0.80 8.20 -2.02
CA SER A 246 -0.57 8.51 -1.63
C SER A 246 -1.30 9.31 -2.71
N LEU A 247 -2.63 9.42 -2.59
CA LEU A 247 -3.44 10.31 -3.44
C LEU A 247 -3.70 11.67 -2.78
N LEU A 248 -2.87 12.05 -1.80
CA LEU A 248 -2.96 13.37 -1.18
C LEU A 248 -2.54 14.47 -2.18
N PRO A 249 -2.95 15.72 -1.96
CA PRO A 249 -2.35 16.86 -2.62
C PRO A 249 -0.83 16.94 -2.39
N ASP A 250 -0.08 17.44 -3.38
CA ASP A 250 1.39 17.47 -3.33
C ASP A 250 1.95 18.25 -2.13
N ALA A 251 1.27 19.33 -1.72
CA ALA A 251 1.65 20.10 -0.55
C ALA A 251 1.56 19.27 0.75
N GLU A 252 0.51 18.45 0.89
CA GLU A 252 0.36 17.55 2.04
C GLU A 252 1.40 16.44 2.00
N LYS A 253 1.66 15.84 0.82
CA LYS A 253 2.74 14.86 0.66
C LYS A 253 4.08 15.43 1.09
N ALA A 254 4.44 16.63 0.62
CA ALA A 254 5.69 17.30 0.96
C ALA A 254 5.80 17.56 2.47
N SER A 255 4.72 18.03 3.09
CA SER A 255 4.66 18.23 4.55
C SER A 255 4.92 16.95 5.33
N HIS A 256 4.27 15.85 4.95
CA HIS A 256 4.47 14.56 5.63
C HIS A 256 5.85 13.96 5.40
N ILE A 257 6.39 14.07 4.18
CA ILE A 257 7.76 13.61 3.88
C ILE A 257 8.77 14.41 4.71
N ALA A 258 8.63 15.73 4.81
CA ALA A 258 9.47 16.56 5.65
C ALA A 258 9.38 16.18 7.14
N ALA A 259 8.18 15.82 7.62
CA ALA A 259 8.00 15.34 8.99
C ALA A 259 8.73 14.01 9.25
N VAL A 260 8.71 13.07 8.29
CA VAL A 260 9.49 11.82 8.37
C VAL A 260 10.98 12.11 8.43
N GLU A 261 11.48 12.99 7.57
CA GLU A 261 12.90 13.37 7.52
C GLU A 261 13.36 14.06 8.80
N ALA A 262 12.54 14.97 9.35
CA ALA A 262 12.84 15.65 10.60
C ALA A 262 12.87 14.67 11.79
N ALA A 263 11.92 13.73 11.85
CA ALA A 263 11.88 12.70 12.88
C ALA A 263 13.12 11.79 12.81
N TRP A 264 13.52 11.40 11.60
CA TRP A 264 14.74 10.62 11.39
C TRP A 264 16.00 11.39 11.80
N ALA A 265 16.15 12.65 11.38
CA ALA A 265 17.30 13.47 11.75
C ALA A 265 17.42 13.65 13.26
N ALA A 266 16.29 13.87 13.96
CA ALA A 266 16.27 13.95 15.42
C ALA A 266 16.69 12.62 16.08
N PHE A 267 16.20 11.49 15.58
CA PHE A 267 16.59 10.16 16.05
C PHE A 267 18.08 9.89 15.84
N SER A 268 18.62 10.16 14.66
CA SER A 268 20.05 9.97 14.36
C SER A 268 20.95 10.88 15.22
N ALA A 269 20.52 12.11 15.48
CA ALA A 269 21.27 13.08 16.27
C ALA A 269 21.29 12.74 17.78
N ALA A 270 20.26 12.08 18.28
CA ALA A 270 20.18 11.66 19.69
C ALA A 270 21.21 10.57 20.06
N GLY A 271 21.86 9.95 19.05
CA GLY A 271 22.74 8.80 19.24
C GLY A 271 21.93 7.55 19.58
N ARG A 272 22.42 6.37 19.14
CA ARG A 272 21.85 5.12 19.61
C ARG A 272 22.09 5.04 21.13
N PRO A 273 21.07 4.76 21.95
CA PRO A 273 21.28 4.42 23.36
C PRO A 273 22.18 3.19 23.51
#